data_AF-A0A1I6ZYC4-F1
#
_entry.id   AF-A0A1I6ZYC4-F1
#
_cell.length_a   1.000
_cell.length_b   1.000
_cell.length_c   1.000
_cell.angle_alpha   90.00
_cell.angle_beta   90.00
_cell.angle_gamma   90.00
#
_symmetry.space_group_name_H-M   'P 1'
#
loop_
_entity.id
_entity.type
_entity.pdbx_description
1 polymer ?
#
loop_
_entity_poly.entity_id
_entity_poly.type
_entity_poly.pdbx_seq_one_letter_code
_entity_poly.pdbx_strand_id
1 'polypeptide(L)'
;MLEKLEMKKLALTLLLSFIYVISTYGAQITVDNNINAPNGVFTTLVSAVNVASPGDTILIKGSPTAYADTYVYKKLHFIGDGYLPNKENPHPTTINYLYLNNTLAGNASGSTVEGIKTFGAITLNNDLNTPLDSITVRRCQTNITFSGIGNAIFQNLVFYNNWELSLSGNSTYIFNNIILSNNLLGIISLVDNPLSSFLISNNLITNTSPNNNPDNCVYSNNIWYYTLANLSADYNSYYNNISISGNTGQTVFNTTGTNSGAFNQENVDPLFESETNQTIELQDDLNLSANSPGKNAGSDGTDIGIYGGAYPWPEGGASGSGYMYSQEADIPQVNQMQLQNAIVPQNGTLNVNVIGITNH
;
A
#
# COMPACT_ATOMS: atom_id res chain seq x y z
N MET A 1 -26.51 34.24 -40.19
CA MET A 1 -25.26 34.78 -39.60
C MET A 1 -25.01 34.24 -38.19
N LEU A 2 -26.02 34.21 -37.31
CA LEU A 2 -25.93 33.57 -35.98
C LEU A 2 -25.46 32.10 -36.03
N GLU A 3 -26.02 31.29 -36.93
CA GLU A 3 -25.72 29.86 -37.03
C GLU A 3 -24.23 29.55 -37.35
N LYS A 4 -23.62 30.37 -38.21
CA LYS A 4 -22.17 30.29 -38.50
C LYS A 4 -21.30 30.72 -37.32
N LEU A 5 -21.82 31.56 -36.42
CA LEU A 5 -21.12 31.98 -35.21
C LEU A 5 -21.15 30.87 -34.14
N GLU A 6 -22.30 30.20 -33.99
CA GLU A 6 -22.47 29.08 -33.06
C GLU A 6 -21.64 27.85 -33.46
N MET A 7 -21.59 27.51 -34.76
CA MET A 7 -20.71 26.43 -35.24
C MET A 7 -19.21 26.70 -35.01
N LYS A 8 -18.77 27.96 -35.08
CA LYS A 8 -17.37 28.35 -34.80
C LYS A 8 -17.03 28.24 -33.31
N LYS A 9 -17.96 28.60 -32.43
CA LYS A 9 -17.78 28.43 -30.97
C LYS A 9 -17.69 26.96 -30.61
N LEU A 10 -18.58 26.12 -31.15
CA LEU A 10 -18.55 24.67 -30.91
C LEU A 10 -17.22 24.04 -31.37
N ALA A 11 -16.76 24.38 -32.57
CA ALA A 11 -15.48 23.88 -33.09
C ALA A 11 -14.29 24.33 -32.23
N LEU A 12 -14.29 25.56 -31.72
CA LEU A 12 -13.26 26.07 -30.84
C LEU A 12 -13.28 25.37 -29.47
N THR A 13 -14.47 25.15 -28.88
CA THR A 13 -14.61 24.39 -27.63
C THR A 13 -14.12 22.95 -27.79
N LEU A 14 -14.46 22.29 -28.92
CA LEU A 14 -13.97 20.94 -29.20
C LEU A 14 -12.45 20.93 -29.34
N LEU A 15 -11.88 21.86 -30.12
CA LEU A 15 -10.43 21.96 -30.31
C LEU A 15 -9.68 22.22 -28.99
N LEU A 16 -10.19 23.11 -28.14
CA LEU A 16 -9.61 23.36 -26.81
C LEU A 16 -9.70 22.13 -25.91
N SER A 17 -10.80 21.36 -25.98
CA SER A 17 -10.91 20.10 -25.24
C SER A 17 -9.92 19.03 -25.74
N PHE A 18 -9.68 18.94 -27.05
CA PHE A 18 -8.68 18.03 -27.62
C PHE A 18 -7.25 18.42 -27.25
N ILE A 19 -6.91 19.71 -27.25
CA ILE A 19 -5.59 20.20 -26.82
C ILE A 19 -5.37 19.90 -25.32
N TYR A 20 -6.43 20.01 -24.50
CA TYR A 20 -6.36 19.69 -23.08
C TYR A 20 -6.09 18.19 -22.82
N VAL A 21 -6.73 17.29 -23.58
CA VAL A 21 -6.52 15.83 -23.45
C VAL A 21 -5.10 15.39 -23.84
N ILE A 22 -4.43 16.10 -24.76
CA ILE A 22 -3.04 15.77 -25.13
C ILE A 22 -2.05 16.21 -24.04
N SER A 23 -2.43 17.17 -23.18
CA SER A 23 -1.58 17.69 -22.10
C SER A 23 -1.62 16.87 -20.79
N THR A 24 -2.36 15.76 -20.74
CA THR A 24 -2.55 14.96 -19.51
C THR A 24 -1.75 13.65 -19.46
N TYR A 25 -0.75 13.46 -20.31
CA TYR A 25 0.14 12.30 -20.20
C TYR A 25 1.26 12.61 -19.19
N GLY A 26 1.24 11.92 -18.05
CA GLY A 26 2.37 11.91 -17.12
C GLY A 26 3.58 11.23 -17.77
N ALA A 27 4.74 11.86 -17.69
CA ALA A 27 6.00 11.27 -18.16
C ALA A 27 6.42 10.13 -17.22
N GLN A 28 7.21 9.19 -17.76
CA GLN A 28 7.90 8.17 -16.96
C GLN A 28 9.35 8.62 -16.74
N ILE A 29 9.76 8.68 -15.47
CA ILE A 29 11.09 9.10 -15.05
C ILE A 29 11.73 7.94 -14.31
N THR A 30 12.89 7.46 -14.80
CA THR A 30 13.61 6.37 -14.15
C THR A 30 14.67 6.89 -13.20
N VAL A 31 14.75 6.28 -12.02
CA VAL A 31 15.74 6.53 -10.99
C VAL A 31 16.50 5.25 -10.68
N ASP A 32 17.82 5.30 -10.78
CA ASP A 32 18.71 4.16 -10.54
C ASP A 32 20.01 4.67 -9.91
N ASN A 33 20.22 4.33 -8.64
CA ASN A 33 21.44 4.71 -7.90
C ASN A 33 22.48 3.57 -7.87
N ASN A 34 22.30 2.50 -8.67
CA ASN A 34 23.30 1.45 -8.80
C ASN A 34 24.56 1.99 -9.50
N ILE A 35 25.72 1.41 -9.18
CA ILE A 35 27.02 1.84 -9.76
C ILE A 35 27.08 1.70 -11.30
N ASN A 36 26.25 0.82 -11.87
CA ASN A 36 26.17 0.55 -13.31
C ASN A 36 24.88 1.10 -13.94
N ALA A 37 24.24 2.10 -13.31
CA ALA A 37 23.03 2.71 -13.84
C ALA A 37 23.24 3.21 -15.30
N PRO A 38 22.28 2.95 -16.22
CA PRO A 38 22.39 3.42 -17.61
C PRO A 38 22.51 4.96 -17.70
N ASN A 39 23.19 5.46 -18.72
CA ASN A 39 23.21 6.91 -18.99
C ASN A 39 21.80 7.43 -19.27
N GLY A 40 21.48 8.63 -18.77
CA GLY A 40 20.20 9.30 -19.01
C GLY A 40 19.10 9.01 -17.98
N VAL A 41 19.40 8.24 -16.92
CA VAL A 41 18.52 8.08 -15.75
C VAL A 41 18.96 8.98 -14.60
N PHE A 42 18.07 9.27 -13.66
CA PHE A 42 18.42 10.01 -12.45
C PHE A 42 19.12 9.09 -11.45
N THR A 43 20.19 9.55 -10.82
CA THR A 43 20.89 8.77 -9.78
C THR A 43 20.36 9.05 -8.37
N THR A 44 19.48 10.06 -8.20
CA THR A 44 18.85 10.36 -6.91
C THR A 44 17.36 10.60 -7.08
N LEU A 45 16.58 10.12 -6.12
CA LEU A 45 15.12 10.29 -6.14
C LEU A 45 14.71 11.76 -6.04
N VAL A 46 15.41 12.55 -5.22
CA VAL A 46 15.20 14.00 -5.09
C VAL A 46 15.33 14.71 -6.43
N SER A 47 16.37 14.40 -7.22
CA SER A 47 16.55 15.03 -8.53
C SER A 47 15.42 14.70 -9.52
N ALA A 48 14.92 13.47 -9.49
CA ALA A 48 13.78 13.06 -10.32
C ALA A 48 12.48 13.77 -9.91
N VAL A 49 12.17 13.82 -8.61
CA VAL A 49 10.97 14.51 -8.08
C VAL A 49 10.98 16.01 -8.42
N ASN A 50 12.16 16.64 -8.38
CA ASN A 50 12.29 18.06 -8.69
C ASN A 50 11.94 18.38 -10.15
N VAL A 51 12.38 17.55 -11.10
CA VAL A 51 12.09 17.77 -12.53
C VAL A 51 10.70 17.30 -12.95
N ALA A 52 10.10 16.39 -12.19
CA ALA A 52 8.81 15.80 -12.51
C ALA A 52 7.69 16.85 -12.55
N SER A 53 6.79 16.71 -13.51
CA SER A 53 5.54 17.44 -13.59
C SER A 53 4.45 16.74 -12.78
N PRO A 54 3.40 17.46 -12.33
CA PRO A 54 2.27 16.81 -11.66
C PRO A 54 1.64 15.73 -12.54
N GLY A 55 1.47 14.53 -11.98
CA GLY A 55 0.94 13.35 -12.67
C GLY A 55 2.01 12.42 -13.26
N ASP A 56 3.29 12.78 -13.22
CA ASP A 56 4.37 11.92 -13.69
C ASP A 56 4.53 10.66 -12.83
N THR A 57 5.06 9.61 -13.44
CA THR A 57 5.42 8.34 -12.80
C THR A 57 6.93 8.25 -12.62
N ILE A 58 7.37 8.02 -11.39
CA ILE A 58 8.76 7.79 -11.02
C ILE A 58 8.98 6.28 -10.83
N LEU A 59 9.74 5.68 -11.74
CA LEU A 59 10.18 4.28 -11.68
C LEU A 59 11.49 4.20 -10.91
N ILE A 60 11.49 3.52 -9.77
CA ILE A 60 12.64 3.49 -8.85
C ILE A 60 13.23 2.09 -8.80
N LYS A 61 14.45 1.95 -9.31
CA LYS A 61 15.16 0.67 -9.32
C LYS A 61 15.57 0.22 -7.93
N GLY A 62 15.50 -1.09 -7.72
CA GLY A 62 16.08 -1.72 -6.54
C GLY A 62 17.60 -1.56 -6.50
N SER A 63 18.16 -1.38 -5.31
CA SER A 63 19.59 -1.15 -5.14
C SER A 63 20.11 -1.62 -3.78
N PRO A 64 21.40 -1.99 -3.66
CA PRO A 64 22.04 -2.19 -2.37
C PRO A 64 22.04 -0.95 -1.46
N THR A 65 21.90 0.25 -2.04
CA THR A 65 21.94 1.53 -1.30
C THR A 65 20.57 2.17 -1.30
N ALA A 66 20.05 2.51 -0.12
CA ALA A 66 18.77 3.19 0.01
C ALA A 66 18.83 4.61 -0.59
N TYR A 67 17.70 5.03 -1.16
CA TYR A 67 17.49 6.41 -1.58
C TYR A 67 17.30 7.30 -0.36
N ALA A 68 17.88 8.50 -0.42
CA ALA A 68 17.76 9.50 0.64
C ALA A 68 16.31 10.02 0.80
N ASP A 69 16.10 10.75 1.90
CA ASP A 69 14.83 11.41 2.21
C ASP A 69 14.36 12.26 1.03
N THR A 70 13.08 12.13 0.69
CA THR A 70 12.50 12.78 -0.48
C THR A 70 11.18 13.47 -0.12
N TYR A 71 11.07 14.74 -0.50
CA TYR A 71 9.90 15.57 -0.26
C TYR A 71 9.12 15.80 -1.55
N VAL A 72 7.82 15.51 -1.51
CA VAL A 72 6.90 15.57 -2.65
C VAL A 72 5.84 16.62 -2.37
N TYR A 73 5.71 17.59 -3.27
CA TYR A 73 4.79 18.73 -3.15
C TYR A 73 3.81 18.83 -4.35
N LYS A 74 3.70 17.75 -5.12
CA LYS A 74 2.83 17.66 -6.30
C LYS A 74 2.36 16.21 -6.45
N LYS A 75 1.23 16.00 -7.12
CA LYS A 75 0.76 14.65 -7.47
C LYS A 75 1.85 13.91 -8.25
N LEU A 76 2.33 12.77 -7.74
CA LEU A 76 3.27 11.88 -8.44
C LEU A 76 2.91 10.41 -8.17
N HIS A 77 3.33 9.53 -9.07
CA HIS A 77 3.12 8.09 -8.94
C HIS A 77 4.48 7.40 -8.78
N PHE A 78 4.71 6.69 -7.68
CA PHE A 78 5.97 6.01 -7.40
C PHE A 78 5.80 4.51 -7.57
N ILE A 79 6.67 3.89 -8.38
CA ILE A 79 6.68 2.45 -8.60
C ILE A 79 8.09 1.94 -8.37
N GLY A 80 8.26 1.15 -7.31
CA GLY A 80 9.49 0.44 -7.00
C GLY A 80 9.52 -0.98 -7.57
N ASP A 81 10.69 -1.58 -7.50
CA ASP A 81 10.93 -2.97 -7.88
C ASP A 81 10.34 -3.97 -6.86
N GLY A 82 9.76 -3.52 -5.74
CA GLY A 82 9.24 -4.36 -4.65
C GLY A 82 10.06 -4.25 -3.36
N TYR A 83 9.47 -4.65 -2.22
CA TYR A 83 10.16 -4.67 -0.92
C TYR A 83 10.95 -5.95 -0.64
N LEU A 84 10.69 -7.02 -1.39
CA LEU A 84 11.40 -8.30 -1.29
C LEU A 84 11.47 -9.03 -2.64
N PRO A 85 11.95 -8.40 -3.73
CA PRO A 85 11.76 -8.93 -5.09
C PRO A 85 12.38 -10.31 -5.33
N ASN A 86 11.64 -11.17 -6.03
CA ASN A 86 12.03 -12.54 -6.37
C ASN A 86 12.56 -12.60 -7.81
N LYS A 87 13.80 -12.12 -7.99
CA LYS A 87 14.46 -12.00 -9.30
C LYS A 87 15.97 -12.20 -9.20
N GLU A 88 16.63 -12.34 -10.35
CA GLU A 88 18.07 -12.62 -10.46
C GLU A 88 18.95 -11.60 -9.72
N ASN A 89 18.54 -10.33 -9.67
CA ASN A 89 19.13 -9.29 -8.82
C ASN A 89 18.08 -8.79 -7.81
N PRO A 90 17.94 -9.45 -6.65
CA PRO A 90 16.82 -9.26 -5.72
C PRO A 90 17.06 -8.07 -4.78
N HIS A 91 17.40 -6.91 -5.33
CA HIS A 91 17.54 -5.71 -4.52
C HIS A 91 16.18 -5.03 -4.34
N PRO A 92 15.73 -4.76 -3.10
CA PRO A 92 14.49 -4.05 -2.87
C PRO A 92 14.65 -2.56 -3.21
N THR A 93 13.56 -1.92 -3.60
CA THR A 93 13.51 -0.45 -3.67
C THR A 93 13.36 0.11 -2.27
N THR A 94 14.46 0.58 -1.69
CA THR A 94 14.48 1.11 -0.32
C THR A 94 14.63 2.62 -0.30
N ILE A 95 13.73 3.33 0.39
CA ILE A 95 13.82 4.77 0.64
C ILE A 95 13.94 5.00 2.15
N ASN A 96 14.72 5.98 2.59
CA ASN A 96 14.76 6.35 4.00
C ASN A 96 13.40 6.86 4.49
N TYR A 97 13.00 8.06 4.05
CA TYR A 97 11.68 8.66 4.28
C TYR A 97 11.11 9.24 2.98
N LEU A 98 9.82 9.03 2.76
CA LEU A 98 9.07 9.65 1.68
C LEU A 98 8.00 10.58 2.27
N TYR A 99 8.11 11.88 2.02
CA TYR A 99 7.17 12.87 2.54
C TYR A 99 6.21 13.31 1.45
N LEU A 100 4.92 12.95 1.58
CA LEU A 100 3.84 13.47 0.75
C LEU A 100 3.23 14.67 1.47
N ASN A 101 3.52 15.87 0.96
CA ASN A 101 3.25 17.12 1.65
C ASN A 101 2.02 17.85 1.08
N ASN A 102 1.19 18.37 1.97
CA ASN A 102 0.24 19.43 1.71
C ASN A 102 0.63 20.64 2.57
N THR A 103 1.34 21.58 1.95
CA THR A 103 1.87 22.78 2.60
C THR A 103 1.75 23.98 1.64
N LEU A 104 2.19 25.16 2.07
CA LEU A 104 2.27 26.31 1.17
C LEU A 104 3.22 26.10 -0.02
N ALA A 105 4.12 25.12 0.05
CA ALA A 105 5.03 24.78 -1.05
C ALA A 105 4.35 23.92 -2.13
N GLY A 106 3.23 23.26 -1.81
CA GLY A 106 2.46 22.47 -2.76
C GLY A 106 1.68 21.34 -2.10
N ASN A 107 1.00 20.54 -2.92
CA ASN A 107 0.08 19.50 -2.49
C ASN A 107 0.30 18.18 -3.25
N ALA A 108 0.64 17.13 -2.51
CA ALA A 108 0.85 15.78 -3.01
C ALA A 108 -0.45 14.94 -3.15
N SER A 109 -1.63 15.52 -2.90
CA SER A 109 -2.91 14.82 -3.09
C SER A 109 -3.01 14.13 -4.45
N GLY A 110 -3.61 12.95 -4.47
CA GLY A 110 -3.73 12.10 -5.67
C GLY A 110 -2.49 11.26 -5.99
N SER A 111 -1.43 11.30 -5.17
CA SER A 111 -0.22 10.50 -5.38
C SER A 111 -0.43 9.02 -5.06
N THR A 112 0.37 8.15 -5.68
CA THR A 112 0.37 6.72 -5.37
C THR A 112 1.78 6.24 -5.07
N VAL A 113 1.90 5.26 -4.17
CA VAL A 113 3.18 4.63 -3.82
C VAL A 113 3.04 3.12 -3.88
N GLU A 114 3.91 2.48 -4.64
CA GLU A 114 3.82 1.05 -4.91
C GLU A 114 5.18 0.37 -4.91
N GLY A 115 5.30 -0.81 -4.30
CA GLY A 115 6.48 -1.65 -4.46
C GLY A 115 7.72 -1.11 -3.73
N ILE A 116 7.53 -0.43 -2.58
CA ILE A 116 8.62 0.26 -1.88
C ILE A 116 8.76 -0.25 -0.45
N LYS A 117 10.02 -0.38 -0.02
CA LYS A 117 10.39 -0.53 1.38
C LYS A 117 10.84 0.82 1.94
N THR A 118 10.41 1.17 3.15
CA THR A 118 10.98 2.31 3.87
C THR A 118 11.74 1.88 5.11
N PHE A 119 12.87 2.53 5.42
CA PHE A 119 13.50 2.39 6.74
C PHE A 119 12.75 3.18 7.82
N GLY A 120 12.30 4.39 7.47
CA GLY A 120 11.48 5.23 8.32
C GLY A 120 10.00 4.99 8.06
N ALA A 121 9.40 5.91 7.29
CA ALA A 121 7.98 5.90 6.98
C ALA A 121 7.69 6.61 5.66
N ILE A 122 6.52 6.33 5.11
CA ILE A 122 5.82 7.28 4.25
C ILE A 122 5.09 8.26 5.17
N THR A 123 5.54 9.51 5.18
CA THR A 123 4.94 10.57 5.99
C THR A 123 3.92 11.33 5.16
N LEU A 124 2.68 11.32 5.61
CA LEU A 124 1.59 12.13 5.08
C LEU A 124 1.55 13.42 5.90
N ASN A 125 2.16 14.49 5.37
CA ASN A 125 2.28 15.75 6.07
C ASN A 125 1.21 16.75 5.60
N ASN A 126 0.37 17.25 6.50
CA ASN A 126 -0.65 18.25 6.19
C ASN A 126 -0.57 19.44 7.15
N ASP A 127 0.09 20.50 6.69
CA ASP A 127 0.26 21.75 7.44
C ASP A 127 -0.78 22.82 7.05
N LEU A 128 -1.85 22.42 6.34
CA LEU A 128 -2.93 23.29 5.91
C LEU A 128 -4.29 22.80 6.41
N ASN A 129 -5.26 23.71 6.46
CA ASN A 129 -6.67 23.39 6.71
C ASN A 129 -7.38 22.79 5.48
N THR A 130 -6.63 22.52 4.41
CA THR A 130 -7.14 21.78 3.25
C THR A 130 -6.78 20.30 3.41
N PRO A 131 -7.62 19.36 2.96
CA PRO A 131 -7.30 17.95 3.11
C PRO A 131 -6.10 17.53 2.26
N LEU A 132 -5.22 16.69 2.83
CA LEU A 132 -4.38 15.80 2.04
C LEU A 132 -5.25 14.60 1.65
N ASP A 133 -5.40 14.38 0.35
CA ASP A 133 -6.51 13.64 -0.22
C ASP A 133 -6.04 12.61 -1.25
N SER A 134 -6.76 11.50 -1.36
CA SER A 134 -6.69 10.57 -2.50
C SER A 134 -5.30 9.95 -2.67
N ILE A 135 -4.66 9.58 -1.56
CA ILE A 135 -3.38 8.86 -1.59
C ILE A 135 -3.64 7.36 -1.58
N THR A 136 -2.91 6.62 -2.42
CA THR A 136 -2.90 5.16 -2.38
C THR A 136 -1.50 4.64 -2.08
N VAL A 137 -1.39 3.72 -1.12
CA VAL A 137 -0.13 3.00 -0.84
C VAL A 137 -0.41 1.50 -0.92
N ARG A 138 0.32 0.82 -1.80
CA ARG A 138 0.12 -0.61 -2.02
C ARG A 138 1.40 -1.39 -2.22
N ARG A 139 1.40 -2.69 -1.93
CA ARG A 139 2.55 -3.57 -2.21
C ARG A 139 3.85 -3.03 -1.59
N CYS A 140 3.76 -2.40 -0.42
CA CYS A 140 4.89 -1.79 0.28
C CYS A 140 5.19 -2.51 1.60
N GLN A 141 6.44 -2.39 2.08
CA GLN A 141 6.81 -2.66 3.47
C GLN A 141 7.17 -1.34 4.14
N THR A 142 6.26 -0.79 4.92
CA THR A 142 6.38 0.59 5.40
C THR A 142 5.52 0.88 6.62
N ASN A 143 5.85 1.99 7.28
CA ASN A 143 4.97 2.64 8.24
C ASN A 143 4.33 3.87 7.59
N ILE A 144 3.11 4.19 7.99
CA ILE A 144 2.45 5.45 7.66
C ILE A 144 2.47 6.35 8.88
N THR A 145 3.06 7.52 8.71
CA THR A 145 3.06 8.57 9.74
C THR A 145 2.22 9.72 9.26
N PHE A 146 1.13 10.00 9.97
CA PHE A 146 0.36 11.22 9.79
C PHE A 146 1.02 12.34 10.59
N SER A 147 1.34 13.44 9.91
CA SER A 147 1.93 14.63 10.51
C SER A 147 1.16 15.86 10.06
N GLY A 148 1.05 16.85 10.92
CA GLY A 148 0.40 18.10 10.59
C GLY A 148 0.17 18.98 11.80
N ILE A 149 -0.39 20.16 11.54
CA ILE A 149 -0.70 21.15 12.57
C ILE A 149 -2.20 21.15 12.91
N GLY A 150 -2.53 21.29 14.20
CA GLY A 150 -3.92 21.42 14.66
C GLY A 150 -4.82 20.28 14.20
N ASN A 151 -5.92 20.63 13.53
CA ASN A 151 -6.93 19.70 13.02
C ASN A 151 -6.65 19.32 11.56
N ALA A 152 -5.43 18.91 11.26
CA ALA A 152 -5.04 18.43 9.93
C ALA A 152 -6.03 17.37 9.42
N ILE A 153 -6.44 17.48 8.15
CA ILE A 153 -7.47 16.62 7.56
C ILE A 153 -6.81 15.65 6.58
N PHE A 154 -7.07 14.36 6.76
CA PHE A 154 -6.64 13.28 5.88
C PHE A 154 -7.88 12.59 5.34
N GLN A 155 -8.01 12.49 4.02
CA GLN A 155 -9.23 11.91 3.45
C GLN A 155 -9.03 11.05 2.20
N ASN A 156 -9.94 10.10 2.00
CA ASN A 156 -9.95 9.19 0.85
C ASN A 156 -8.61 8.48 0.65
N LEU A 157 -8.03 7.97 1.75
CA LEU A 157 -6.75 7.28 1.71
C LEU A 157 -6.98 5.77 1.64
N VAL A 158 -6.23 5.08 0.78
CA VAL A 158 -6.37 3.64 0.58
C VAL A 158 -5.03 2.96 0.76
N PHE A 159 -4.98 2.00 1.68
CA PHE A 159 -3.80 1.21 1.98
C PHE A 159 -4.15 -0.27 1.79
N TYR A 160 -3.50 -0.94 0.84
CA TYR A 160 -3.77 -2.36 0.59
C TYR A 160 -2.58 -3.16 0.12
N ASN A 161 -2.60 -4.47 0.37
CA ASN A 161 -1.47 -5.37 0.11
C ASN A 161 -0.14 -4.83 0.67
N ASN A 162 -0.12 -4.33 1.90
CA ASN A 162 1.14 -3.90 2.52
C ASN A 162 1.59 -4.92 3.58
N TRP A 163 2.90 -5.16 3.63
CA TRP A 163 3.55 -6.01 4.62
C TRP A 163 3.97 -5.16 5.83
N GLU A 164 3.62 -5.61 7.05
CA GLU A 164 3.96 -4.94 8.31
C GLU A 164 3.54 -3.46 8.37
N LEU A 165 2.38 -3.14 7.81
CA LEU A 165 1.88 -1.77 7.78
C LEU A 165 1.48 -1.32 9.19
N SER A 166 2.20 -0.34 9.73
CA SER A 166 1.83 0.35 10.98
C SER A 166 1.38 1.77 10.71
N LEU A 167 0.42 2.27 11.48
CA LEU A 167 -0.14 3.62 11.34
C LEU A 167 0.08 4.40 12.64
N SER A 168 0.55 5.64 12.53
CA SER A 168 0.70 6.54 13.68
C SER A 168 0.24 7.96 13.36
N GLY A 169 -0.42 8.60 14.33
CA GLY A 169 -0.95 9.95 14.18
C GLY A 169 -1.40 10.55 15.52
N ASN A 170 -1.69 11.85 15.52
CA ASN A 170 -2.16 12.58 16.69
C ASN A 170 -3.70 12.51 16.81
N SER A 171 -4.23 12.56 18.03
CA SER A 171 -5.68 12.57 18.30
C SER A 171 -6.41 13.81 17.81
N THR A 172 -5.72 14.89 17.44
CA THR A 172 -6.37 16.08 16.89
C THR A 172 -6.65 15.99 15.38
N TYR A 173 -6.09 15.00 14.68
CA TYR A 173 -6.21 14.87 13.23
C TYR A 173 -7.55 14.28 12.79
N ILE A 174 -8.16 14.82 11.75
CA ILE A 174 -9.45 14.35 11.24
C ILE A 174 -9.20 13.35 10.12
N PHE A 175 -9.78 12.16 10.24
CA PHE A 175 -9.64 11.06 9.27
C PHE A 175 -10.99 10.76 8.62
N ASN A 176 -11.12 11.01 7.32
CA ASN A 176 -12.37 10.78 6.59
C ASN A 176 -12.18 9.76 5.49
N ASN A 177 -12.96 8.68 5.48
CA ASN A 177 -12.92 7.68 4.42
C ASN A 177 -11.52 7.07 4.23
N ILE A 178 -11.00 6.44 5.28
CA ILE A 178 -9.73 5.73 5.26
C ILE A 178 -9.99 4.23 5.10
N ILE A 179 -9.35 3.60 4.13
CA ILE A 179 -9.50 2.18 3.85
C ILE A 179 -8.18 1.46 4.13
N LEU A 180 -8.20 0.53 5.07
CA LEU A 180 -7.15 -0.45 5.31
C LEU A 180 -7.69 -1.81 4.87
N SER A 181 -7.25 -2.30 3.72
CA SER A 181 -7.77 -3.53 3.15
C SER A 181 -6.67 -4.50 2.79
N ASN A 182 -6.79 -5.79 3.13
CA ASN A 182 -5.81 -6.79 2.72
C ASN A 182 -4.38 -6.39 3.07
N ASN A 183 -4.09 -6.01 4.32
CA ASN A 183 -2.74 -5.75 4.79
C ASN A 183 -2.37 -6.76 5.88
N LEU A 184 -1.07 -7.01 6.01
CA LEU A 184 -0.50 -7.51 7.26
C LEU A 184 -0.26 -6.27 8.12
N LEU A 185 -1.14 -6.04 9.08
CA LEU A 185 -1.14 -4.87 9.93
C LEU A 185 -0.27 -5.11 11.17
N GLY A 186 0.71 -4.22 11.33
CA GLY A 186 1.39 -4.00 12.59
C GLY A 186 0.59 -3.07 13.49
N ILE A 187 1.28 -2.18 14.21
CA ILE A 187 0.65 -1.33 15.21
C ILE A 187 -0.19 -0.23 14.56
N ILE A 188 -1.48 -0.16 14.93
CA ILE A 188 -2.30 1.03 14.72
C ILE A 188 -2.27 1.84 16.02
N SER A 189 -1.73 3.05 15.94
CA SER A 189 -1.65 4.00 17.04
C SER A 189 -2.22 5.34 16.59
N LEU A 190 -3.54 5.38 16.44
CA LEU A 190 -4.31 6.56 16.07
C LEU A 190 -5.17 6.90 17.30
N VAL A 191 -4.70 7.82 18.12
CA VAL A 191 -5.28 8.10 19.44
C VAL A 191 -6.69 8.69 19.31
N ASP A 192 -7.68 8.09 19.96
CA ASP A 192 -9.03 8.60 20.35
C ASP A 192 -9.56 9.81 19.55
N ASN A 193 -9.71 9.65 18.23
CA ASN A 193 -10.32 10.68 17.41
C ASN A 193 -11.76 10.29 17.02
N PRO A 194 -12.79 10.90 17.64
CA PRO A 194 -14.19 10.56 17.40
C PRO A 194 -14.72 11.02 16.03
N LEU A 195 -13.90 11.70 15.22
CA LEU A 195 -14.23 12.13 13.86
C LEU A 195 -13.57 11.23 12.80
N SER A 196 -13.04 10.09 13.22
CA SER A 196 -12.41 9.12 12.34
C SER A 196 -13.45 8.27 11.61
N SER A 197 -13.21 7.96 10.34
CA SER A 197 -13.98 6.97 9.59
C SER A 197 -13.03 6.04 8.87
N PHE A 198 -12.79 4.87 9.48
CA PHE A 198 -11.98 3.81 8.89
C PHE A 198 -12.84 2.61 8.51
N LEU A 199 -12.58 2.07 7.33
CA LEU A 199 -12.93 0.71 6.96
C LEU A 199 -11.68 -0.15 7.05
N ILE A 200 -11.66 -1.07 8.00
CA ILE A 200 -10.55 -2.00 8.26
C ILE A 200 -11.08 -3.38 7.88
N SER A 201 -10.73 -3.84 6.68
CA SER A 201 -11.31 -5.04 6.07
C SER A 201 -10.28 -6.05 5.58
N ASN A 202 -10.54 -7.35 5.75
CA ASN A 202 -9.72 -8.39 5.14
C ASN A 202 -8.22 -8.32 5.53
N ASN A 203 -7.89 -7.83 6.72
CA ASN A 203 -6.50 -7.74 7.17
C ASN A 203 -6.10 -8.91 8.06
N LEU A 204 -4.79 -9.16 8.14
CA LEU A 204 -4.16 -9.97 9.18
C LEU A 204 -3.49 -9.03 10.17
N ILE A 205 -3.99 -8.98 11.39
CA ILE A 205 -3.55 -8.08 12.46
C ILE A 205 -2.71 -8.89 13.44
N THR A 206 -1.43 -8.59 13.52
CA THR A 206 -0.47 -9.34 14.34
C THR A 206 -0.01 -8.55 15.57
N ASN A 207 -0.26 -7.24 15.59
CA ASN A 207 0.06 -6.39 16.72
C ASN A 207 -0.96 -5.26 16.85
N THR A 208 -1.48 -5.06 18.06
CA THR A 208 -2.41 -3.96 18.36
C THR A 208 -1.91 -3.18 19.57
N SER A 209 -2.03 -1.85 19.53
CA SER A 209 -1.94 -1.05 20.75
C SER A 209 -3.29 -1.06 21.44
N PRO A 210 -3.46 -1.66 22.63
CA PRO A 210 -4.77 -1.76 23.27
C PRO A 210 -5.38 -0.40 23.63
N ASN A 211 -4.56 0.66 23.71
CA ASN A 211 -4.95 1.98 24.23
C ASN A 211 -5.07 3.09 23.16
N ASN A 212 -4.74 2.82 21.89
CA ASN A 212 -4.65 3.87 20.85
C ASN A 212 -5.40 3.44 19.58
N ASN A 213 -6.64 2.99 19.74
CA ASN A 213 -7.46 2.53 18.63
C ASN A 213 -8.39 3.65 18.17
N PRO A 214 -8.63 3.78 16.86
CA PRO A 214 -9.57 4.76 16.36
C PRO A 214 -11.01 4.38 16.71
N ASP A 215 -11.81 5.40 17.07
CA ASP A 215 -13.25 5.31 17.23
C ASP A 215 -13.95 5.34 15.86
N ASN A 216 -15.24 4.98 15.81
CA ASN A 216 -16.09 5.11 14.62
C ASN A 216 -15.58 4.33 13.38
N CYS A 217 -14.97 3.18 13.62
CA CYS A 217 -14.42 2.30 12.61
C CYS A 217 -15.32 1.09 12.33
N VAL A 218 -15.23 0.58 11.11
CA VAL A 218 -15.82 -0.70 10.72
C VAL A 218 -14.70 -1.72 10.53
N TYR A 219 -14.69 -2.73 11.38
CA TYR A 219 -13.79 -3.87 11.31
C TYR A 219 -14.55 -5.05 10.71
N SER A 220 -14.19 -5.49 9.50
CA SER A 220 -14.86 -6.63 8.86
C SER A 220 -13.91 -7.64 8.24
N ASN A 221 -14.21 -8.93 8.34
CA ASN A 221 -13.44 -9.98 7.67
C ASN A 221 -11.94 -9.98 8.04
N ASN A 222 -11.54 -9.51 9.22
CA ASN A 222 -10.13 -9.51 9.62
C ASN A 222 -9.79 -10.70 10.54
N ILE A 223 -8.51 -11.04 10.60
CA ILE A 223 -7.94 -12.02 11.52
C ILE A 223 -7.01 -11.31 12.51
N TRP A 224 -7.31 -11.35 13.80
CA TRP A 224 -6.36 -11.00 14.87
C TRP A 224 -5.60 -12.26 15.24
N TYR A 225 -4.34 -12.34 14.83
CA TYR A 225 -3.50 -13.50 15.04
C TYR A 225 -2.56 -13.29 16.21
N TYR A 226 -2.75 -14.09 17.26
CA TYR A 226 -1.98 -14.08 18.50
C TYR A 226 -1.81 -12.69 19.14
N THR A 227 -2.82 -11.84 18.96
CA THR A 227 -2.84 -10.47 19.47
C THR A 227 -4.21 -10.13 20.04
N LEU A 228 -4.32 -8.98 20.71
CA LEU A 228 -5.55 -8.59 21.41
C LEU A 228 -6.56 -8.01 20.42
N ALA A 229 -7.73 -8.63 20.34
CA ALA A 229 -8.87 -8.06 19.61
C ALA A 229 -9.64 -7.02 20.45
N ASN A 230 -9.36 -6.94 21.76
CA ASN A 230 -10.02 -5.99 22.64
C ASN A 230 -9.47 -4.57 22.40
N LEU A 231 -10.20 -3.81 21.60
CA LEU A 231 -9.92 -2.40 21.36
C LEU A 231 -10.76 -1.57 22.34
N SER A 232 -10.11 -0.73 23.15
CA SER A 232 -10.76 0.17 24.12
C SER A 232 -11.56 1.33 23.49
N ALA A 233 -11.76 1.31 22.18
CA ALA A 233 -12.34 2.39 21.39
C ALA A 233 -13.87 2.25 21.24
N ASP A 234 -14.56 3.38 21.12
CA ASP A 234 -16.00 3.53 21.08
C ASP A 234 -16.55 3.64 19.64
N TYR A 235 -17.85 3.35 19.49
CA TYR A 235 -18.61 3.48 18.24
C TYR A 235 -18.07 2.64 17.07
N ASN A 236 -17.37 1.56 17.39
CA ASN A 236 -16.84 0.62 16.43
C ASN A 236 -17.84 -0.48 16.11
N SER A 237 -17.76 -1.00 14.88
CA SER A 237 -18.58 -2.12 14.42
C SER A 237 -17.71 -3.29 13.96
N TYR A 238 -17.95 -4.49 14.49
CA TYR A 238 -17.14 -5.69 14.22
C TYR A 238 -17.98 -6.79 13.53
N TYR A 239 -17.66 -7.17 12.29
CA TYR A 239 -18.39 -8.20 11.54
C TYR A 239 -17.48 -9.28 10.96
N ASN A 240 -17.86 -10.55 11.12
CA ASN A 240 -17.18 -11.67 10.45
C ASN A 240 -15.66 -11.69 10.71
N ASN A 241 -15.22 -11.35 11.92
CA ASN A 241 -13.81 -11.35 12.27
C ASN A 241 -13.43 -12.64 12.99
N ILE A 242 -12.15 -13.02 12.92
CA ILE A 242 -11.56 -14.12 13.71
C ILE A 242 -10.54 -13.52 14.67
N SER A 243 -10.51 -14.00 15.90
CA SER A 243 -9.43 -13.71 16.84
C SER A 243 -8.90 -14.99 17.49
N ILE A 244 -7.58 -15.07 17.63
CA ILE A 244 -6.89 -16.05 18.46
C ILE A 244 -5.85 -15.34 19.30
N SER A 245 -5.71 -15.70 20.57
CA SER A 245 -4.62 -15.20 21.42
C SER A 245 -4.02 -16.32 22.26
N GLY A 246 -2.75 -16.17 22.61
CA GLY A 246 -2.07 -17.08 23.54
C GLY A 246 -2.51 -16.91 25.00
N ASN A 247 -3.30 -15.87 25.31
CA ASN A 247 -3.76 -15.56 26.67
C ASN A 247 -5.27 -15.76 26.79
N THR A 248 -5.67 -16.77 27.56
CA THR A 248 -7.09 -17.10 27.80
C THR A 248 -7.83 -15.89 28.39
N GLY A 249 -8.72 -15.25 27.61
CA GLY A 249 -9.66 -14.24 28.09
C GLY A 249 -9.58 -12.84 27.46
N GLN A 250 -8.68 -12.59 26.49
CA GLN A 250 -8.54 -11.25 25.88
C GLN A 250 -8.77 -11.21 24.35
N THR A 251 -9.37 -12.25 23.77
CA THR A 251 -9.77 -12.33 22.35
C THR A 251 -11.13 -11.72 22.05
N VAL A 252 -11.78 -11.11 23.04
CA VAL A 252 -13.18 -10.71 22.94
C VAL A 252 -13.31 -9.43 22.12
N PHE A 253 -14.13 -9.48 21.07
CA PHE A 253 -14.58 -8.28 20.38
C PHE A 253 -15.57 -7.58 21.29
N ASN A 254 -15.26 -6.35 21.71
CA ASN A 254 -16.21 -5.58 22.50
C ASN A 254 -17.36 -5.11 21.59
N THR A 255 -18.44 -5.90 21.51
CA THR A 255 -19.65 -5.59 20.73
C THR A 255 -20.82 -5.13 21.60
N THR A 256 -20.53 -4.58 22.79
CA THR A 256 -21.54 -4.09 23.73
C THR A 256 -21.38 -2.59 24.00
N GLY A 257 -22.41 -1.96 24.57
CA GLY A 257 -22.37 -0.53 24.87
C GLY A 257 -22.47 0.34 23.62
N THR A 258 -21.45 1.15 23.37
CA THR A 258 -21.28 2.04 22.20
C THR A 258 -20.86 1.28 20.94
N ASN A 259 -20.31 0.08 21.10
CA ASN A 259 -19.87 -0.77 20.00
C ASN A 259 -20.96 -1.76 19.56
N SER A 260 -20.84 -2.25 18.33
CA SER A 260 -21.76 -3.23 17.76
C SER A 260 -21.02 -4.31 16.96
N GLY A 261 -21.70 -5.40 16.61
CA GLY A 261 -21.10 -6.45 15.78
C GLY A 261 -21.90 -7.74 15.73
N ALA A 262 -21.54 -8.60 14.78
CA ALA A 262 -22.14 -9.93 14.62
C ALA A 262 -21.19 -10.89 13.90
N PHE A 263 -21.40 -12.19 14.10
CA PHE A 263 -20.67 -13.27 13.41
C PHE A 263 -19.15 -13.25 13.60
N ASN A 264 -18.66 -12.65 14.69
CA ASN A 264 -17.26 -12.74 15.06
C ASN A 264 -16.98 -14.09 15.74
N GLN A 265 -15.81 -14.65 15.49
CA GLN A 265 -15.33 -15.91 16.04
C GLN A 265 -14.15 -15.63 16.96
N GLU A 266 -14.34 -15.89 18.25
CA GLU A 266 -13.37 -15.55 19.29
C GLU A 266 -12.63 -16.79 19.78
N ASN A 267 -11.33 -16.65 19.99
CA ASN A 267 -10.45 -17.75 20.40
C ASN A 267 -10.53 -18.95 19.43
N VAL A 268 -10.54 -18.64 18.13
CA VAL A 268 -10.63 -19.60 17.03
C VAL A 268 -9.38 -19.47 16.17
N ASP A 269 -8.69 -20.59 15.99
CA ASP A 269 -7.53 -20.68 15.10
C ASP A 269 -7.97 -20.52 13.63
N PRO A 270 -7.40 -19.56 12.86
CA PRO A 270 -7.69 -19.44 11.44
C PRO A 270 -7.20 -20.63 10.61
N LEU A 271 -6.34 -21.52 11.11
CA LEU A 271 -5.82 -22.69 10.40
C LEU A 271 -5.15 -22.33 9.06
N PHE A 272 -4.04 -21.57 9.14
CA PHE A 272 -3.15 -21.32 8.01
C PHE A 272 -2.47 -22.61 7.53
N GLU A 273 -2.05 -22.67 6.26
CA GLU A 273 -1.43 -23.86 5.66
C GLU A 273 -0.06 -24.19 6.29
N SER A 274 0.75 -23.19 6.68
CA SER A 274 2.08 -23.48 7.25
C SER A 274 2.55 -22.62 8.43
N GLU A 275 1.72 -21.75 9.01
CA GLU A 275 2.05 -21.09 10.28
C GLU A 275 1.91 -22.10 11.43
N THR A 276 2.95 -22.25 12.26
CA THR A 276 2.90 -23.18 13.41
C THR A 276 3.47 -22.64 14.73
N ASN A 277 4.04 -21.44 14.75
CA ASN A 277 4.84 -20.93 15.87
C ASN A 277 4.26 -19.65 16.51
N GLN A 278 3.05 -19.27 16.14
CA GLN A 278 2.31 -18.10 16.63
C GLN A 278 2.93 -16.76 16.19
N THR A 279 3.85 -16.76 15.24
CA THR A 279 4.56 -15.57 14.74
C THR A 279 4.55 -15.61 13.22
N ILE A 280 4.07 -14.54 12.60
CA ILE A 280 4.05 -14.46 11.13
C ILE A 280 5.45 -14.19 10.61
N GLU A 281 5.95 -15.10 9.79
CA GLU A 281 7.25 -15.06 9.13
C GLU A 281 7.09 -15.02 7.60
N LEU A 282 8.13 -14.58 6.90
CA LEU A 282 8.11 -14.47 5.42
C LEU A 282 7.94 -15.82 4.72
N GLN A 283 8.29 -16.91 5.42
CA GLN A 283 8.22 -18.27 4.91
C GLN A 283 6.86 -18.93 5.15
N ASP A 284 6.00 -18.35 6.00
CA ASP A 284 4.69 -18.95 6.27
C ASP A 284 3.80 -18.92 5.03
N ASP A 285 2.97 -19.93 4.87
CA ASP A 285 1.84 -19.95 3.95
C ASP A 285 0.58 -19.59 4.74
N LEU A 286 0.13 -18.35 4.52
CA LEU A 286 -0.99 -17.71 5.20
C LEU A 286 -2.30 -17.95 4.45
N ASN A 287 -2.31 -18.82 3.44
CA ASN A 287 -3.54 -19.28 2.86
C ASN A 287 -4.33 -20.03 3.94
N LEU A 288 -5.65 -19.81 3.94
CA LEU A 288 -6.53 -20.55 4.83
C LEU A 288 -6.70 -21.98 4.31
N SER A 289 -6.44 -22.95 5.18
CA SER A 289 -6.67 -24.36 4.88
C SER A 289 -8.14 -24.65 4.56
N ALA A 290 -8.40 -25.76 3.88
CA ALA A 290 -9.76 -26.13 3.48
C ALA A 290 -10.75 -26.30 4.66
N ASN A 291 -10.24 -26.60 5.86
CA ASN A 291 -11.05 -26.73 7.09
C ASN A 291 -11.06 -25.45 7.94
N SER A 292 -10.44 -24.37 7.45
CA SER A 292 -10.39 -23.11 8.16
C SER A 292 -11.80 -22.57 8.41
N PRO A 293 -12.09 -22.09 9.64
CA PRO A 293 -13.33 -21.38 9.94
C PRO A 293 -13.46 -20.03 9.22
N GLY A 294 -12.35 -19.52 8.65
CA GLY A 294 -12.34 -18.31 7.83
C GLY A 294 -12.57 -18.57 6.33
N LYS A 295 -12.55 -19.83 5.88
CA LYS A 295 -12.68 -20.18 4.47
C LYS A 295 -14.08 -19.85 3.94
N ASN A 296 -14.18 -18.98 2.95
CA ASN A 296 -15.45 -18.46 2.40
C ASN A 296 -16.44 -17.93 3.46
N ALA A 297 -15.93 -17.48 4.61
CA ALA A 297 -16.74 -17.04 5.75
C ALA A 297 -16.87 -15.51 5.84
N GLY A 298 -16.23 -14.78 4.92
CA GLY A 298 -16.34 -13.34 4.80
C GLY A 298 -17.77 -12.91 4.47
N SER A 299 -18.13 -11.70 4.87
CA SER A 299 -19.44 -11.09 4.59
C SER A 299 -19.73 -10.91 3.08
N ASP A 300 -18.70 -11.01 2.25
CA ASP A 300 -18.74 -10.96 0.79
C ASP A 300 -18.65 -12.35 0.13
N GLY A 301 -18.65 -13.43 0.92
CA GLY A 301 -18.52 -14.81 0.46
C GLY A 301 -17.08 -15.25 0.15
N THR A 302 -16.09 -14.40 0.39
CA THR A 302 -14.66 -14.73 0.24
C THR A 302 -14.04 -15.19 1.57
N ASP A 303 -12.74 -15.48 1.59
CA ASP A 303 -12.01 -15.82 2.80
C ASP A 303 -11.94 -14.63 3.79
N ILE A 304 -11.98 -14.90 5.10
CA ILE A 304 -11.62 -13.90 6.11
C ILE A 304 -10.09 -13.70 6.05
N GLY A 305 -9.61 -12.46 6.15
CA GLY A 305 -8.19 -12.12 6.10
C GLY A 305 -7.68 -11.76 4.71
N ILE A 306 -6.34 -11.77 4.56
CA ILE A 306 -5.61 -11.11 3.46
C ILE A 306 -5.86 -11.67 2.05
N TYR A 307 -6.44 -12.87 1.94
CA TYR A 307 -6.76 -13.52 0.66
C TYR A 307 -8.22 -13.37 0.23
N GLY A 308 -9.08 -12.77 1.05
CA GLY A 308 -10.44 -12.42 0.65
C GLY A 308 -10.57 -10.99 0.13
N GLY A 309 -11.80 -10.50 0.03
CA GLY A 309 -12.08 -9.09 -0.25
C GLY A 309 -11.80 -8.66 -1.68
N ALA A 310 -11.72 -7.34 -1.85
CA ALA A 310 -11.52 -6.69 -3.14
C ALA A 310 -10.06 -6.69 -3.62
N TYR A 311 -9.10 -6.87 -2.70
CA TYR A 311 -7.66 -6.82 -2.99
C TYR A 311 -6.94 -8.08 -2.46
N PRO A 312 -7.36 -9.30 -2.85
CA PRO A 312 -6.75 -10.53 -2.35
C PRO A 312 -5.24 -10.51 -2.60
N TRP A 313 -4.47 -11.01 -1.64
CA TRP A 313 -3.02 -11.00 -1.77
C TRP A 313 -2.56 -11.77 -3.02
N PRO A 314 -1.70 -11.17 -3.85
CA PRO A 314 -1.09 -11.88 -4.96
C PRO A 314 -0.03 -12.84 -4.43
N GLU A 315 -0.02 -14.07 -4.94
CA GLU A 315 1.03 -15.05 -4.65
C GLU A 315 2.20 -14.86 -5.64
N GLY A 316 3.37 -14.48 -5.12
CA GLY A 316 4.57 -14.22 -5.94
C GLY A 316 5.59 -15.37 -6.00
N GLY A 317 5.40 -16.42 -5.19
CA GLY A 317 6.33 -17.54 -5.06
C GLY A 317 5.64 -18.80 -4.58
N ALA A 318 6.34 -19.94 -4.67
CA ALA A 318 5.83 -21.19 -4.12
C ALA A 318 5.61 -21.08 -2.60
N SER A 319 4.63 -21.84 -2.09
CA SER A 319 4.42 -22.03 -0.65
C SER A 319 5.72 -22.39 0.07
N GLY A 320 5.99 -21.73 1.19
CA GLY A 320 7.20 -21.94 1.98
C GLY A 320 8.47 -21.29 1.41
N SER A 321 8.41 -20.60 0.27
CA SER A 321 9.63 -20.14 -0.43
C SER A 321 10.32 -18.93 0.22
N GLY A 322 9.68 -18.25 1.18
CA GLY A 322 10.13 -16.95 1.69
C GLY A 322 9.85 -15.77 0.74
N TYR A 323 9.41 -16.06 -0.49
CA TYR A 323 9.04 -15.08 -1.52
C TYR A 323 7.55 -15.16 -1.89
N MET A 324 6.76 -15.94 -1.16
CA MET A 324 5.32 -16.04 -1.38
C MET A 324 4.66 -14.66 -1.38
N TYR A 325 5.15 -13.78 -0.52
CA TYR A 325 4.72 -12.39 -0.37
C TYR A 325 5.71 -11.38 -0.96
N SER A 326 6.62 -11.81 -1.82
CA SER A 326 7.52 -10.92 -2.56
C SER A 326 6.70 -10.07 -3.53
N GLN A 327 6.10 -8.99 -3.04
CA GLN A 327 5.27 -8.13 -3.85
C GLN A 327 6.17 -7.17 -4.62
N GLU A 328 6.52 -7.60 -5.82
CA GLU A 328 6.89 -6.72 -6.91
C GLU A 328 5.67 -5.86 -7.31
N ALA A 329 5.94 -4.67 -7.85
CA ALA A 329 4.88 -3.83 -8.40
C ALA A 329 4.08 -4.56 -9.49
N ASP A 330 2.80 -4.22 -9.58
CA ASP A 330 1.80 -4.62 -10.59
C ASP A 330 2.05 -3.87 -11.90
N ILE A 331 3.26 -4.09 -12.42
CA ILE A 331 3.72 -3.74 -13.75
C ILE A 331 4.50 -4.93 -14.32
N PRO A 332 4.60 -5.08 -15.65
CA PRO A 332 5.47 -6.09 -16.24
C PRO A 332 6.92 -5.90 -15.77
N GLN A 333 7.51 -6.95 -15.19
CA GLN A 333 8.89 -6.96 -14.73
C GLN A 333 9.71 -8.01 -15.47
N VAL A 334 11.02 -7.75 -15.62
CA VAL A 334 11.99 -8.74 -16.10
C VAL A 334 12.67 -9.35 -14.88
N ASN A 335 12.43 -10.64 -14.65
CA ASN A 335 12.94 -11.34 -13.46
C ASN A 335 14.24 -12.07 -13.77
N GLN A 336 14.44 -12.45 -15.03
CA GLN A 336 15.66 -13.14 -15.46
C GLN A 336 16.03 -12.74 -16.88
N MET A 337 17.32 -12.49 -17.11
CA MET A 337 17.87 -12.27 -18.45
C MET A 337 19.17 -13.07 -18.62
N GLN A 338 19.10 -14.15 -19.39
CA GLN A 338 20.25 -15.01 -19.66
C GLN A 338 20.82 -14.74 -21.06
N LEU A 339 22.10 -14.38 -21.12
CA LEU A 339 22.85 -14.36 -22.38
C LEU A 339 23.19 -15.81 -22.76
N GLN A 340 22.69 -16.27 -23.90
CA GLN A 340 22.96 -17.63 -24.39
C GLN A 340 24.30 -17.73 -25.13
N ASN A 341 24.86 -16.60 -25.56
CA ASN A 341 26.18 -16.50 -26.15
C ASN A 341 26.88 -15.19 -25.73
N ALA A 342 27.67 -15.26 -24.66
CA ALA A 342 28.37 -14.10 -24.08
C ALA A 342 29.44 -13.48 -25.01
N ILE A 343 29.83 -14.17 -26.09
CA ILE A 343 30.77 -13.68 -27.10
C ILE A 343 30.09 -13.75 -28.46
N VAL A 344 29.96 -12.59 -29.11
CA VAL A 344 29.34 -12.45 -30.43
C VAL A 344 30.36 -11.82 -31.38
N PRO A 345 30.65 -12.43 -32.54
CA PRO A 345 31.54 -11.81 -33.52
C PRO A 345 30.93 -10.50 -34.04
N GLN A 346 31.75 -9.65 -34.66
CA GLN A 346 31.24 -8.45 -35.33
C GLN A 346 30.16 -8.87 -36.37
N ASN A 347 28.99 -8.22 -36.33
CA ASN A 347 27.80 -8.57 -37.12
C ASN A 347 27.15 -9.92 -36.77
N GLY A 348 27.54 -10.58 -35.67
CA GLY A 348 26.86 -11.77 -35.17
C GLY A 348 25.58 -11.44 -34.40
N THR A 349 24.78 -12.46 -34.12
CA THR A 349 23.54 -12.33 -33.34
C THR A 349 23.81 -12.57 -31.85
N LEU A 350 23.40 -11.64 -30.99
CA LEU A 350 23.29 -11.88 -29.54
C LEU A 350 21.97 -12.58 -29.24
N ASN A 351 22.06 -13.78 -28.68
CA ASN A 351 20.92 -14.58 -28.25
C ASN A 351 20.68 -14.33 -26.76
N VAL A 352 19.48 -13.88 -26.44
CA VAL A 352 19.06 -13.57 -25.07
C VAL A 352 17.77 -14.33 -24.78
N ASN A 353 17.72 -14.97 -23.62
CA ASN A 353 16.47 -15.47 -23.05
C ASN A 353 16.00 -14.52 -21.96
N VAL A 354 14.76 -14.04 -22.05
CA VAL A 354 14.17 -13.10 -21.10
C VAL A 354 12.93 -13.73 -20.50
N ILE A 355 12.89 -13.83 -19.18
CA ILE A 355 11.71 -14.25 -18.43
C ILE A 355 11.17 -13.01 -17.74
N GLY A 356 9.94 -12.66 -18.07
CA GLY A 356 9.19 -11.62 -17.40
C GLY A 356 7.94 -12.18 -16.75
N ILE A 357 7.51 -11.52 -15.67
CA ILE A 357 6.24 -11.81 -15.01
C ILE A 357 5.37 -10.56 -15.00
N THR A 358 4.07 -10.78 -15.03
CA THR A 358 3.06 -9.77 -14.76
C THR A 358 2.40 -10.14 -13.45
N ASN A 359 2.65 -9.34 -12.42
CA ASN A 359 1.93 -9.47 -11.16
C ASN A 359 0.56 -8.82 -11.36
N HIS A 360 -0.52 -9.51 -11.03
CA HIS A 360 -1.89 -8.96 -11.02
C HIS A 360 -2.45 -9.04 -9.62
#